data_AF-Q22UY4-F1
#
_entry.id   AF-Q22UY4-F1
#
_cell.length_a   1.000
_cell.length_b   1.000
_cell.length_c   1.000
_cell.angle_alpha   90.00
_cell.angle_beta   90.00
_cell.angle_gamma   90.00
#
_symmetry.space_group_name_H-M   'P 1'
#
loop_
_entity.id
_entity.type
_entity.pdbx_description
1 polymer ?
#
loop_
_entity_poly.entity_id
_entity_poly.type
_entity_poly.pdbx_seq_one_letter_code
_entity_poly.pdbx_strand_id
1 'polypeptide(L)'
;MRSTFAFILIFATIFGFISNQRISVPLKINDKQQLFFTVKYGEKQCQVDLIPAINFCSNVITEPSQVADQCGSLYVGDNNFAKSRDYIAKFQLGNVSANLQFSVPNGSQSMFYGAQELCFGFQSYAEQQNTLIELFQSGQLTEEIFFVGLNNTQSASSTVGYLDIGAANESQIKKGSNLISLQSSTGESQYSASSNRNLNYGSQKLQGGSIVFFSLDSPFTQLSIFAFQDLLSAFSQQGVQYTYLPDQDYAVYLPSIDKLQNITLGLVAQDGSVYNATLAPQQYTKLLSDGQYQLLIIPQFYTTSITLGYPVFESYYIGFDLPHISILIAEKAQQNSFEA
;
A
#
# COMPACT_ATOMS: atom_id res chain seq x y z
N MET A 1 50.73 20.48 -19.98
CA MET A 1 49.77 20.15 -18.90
C MET A 1 48.57 21.11 -18.89
N ARG A 2 47.78 21.19 -19.97
CA ARG A 2 46.57 22.03 -20.05
C ARG A 2 45.34 21.32 -20.64
N SER A 3 45.50 20.09 -21.13
CA SER A 3 44.44 19.34 -21.82
C SER A 3 43.76 18.28 -20.95
N THR A 4 44.33 17.91 -19.80
CA THR A 4 43.80 16.83 -18.94
C THR A 4 42.75 17.35 -17.95
N PHE A 5 42.80 18.63 -17.57
CA PHE A 5 41.86 19.23 -16.63
C PHE A 5 40.47 19.52 -17.25
N ALA A 6 40.41 19.76 -18.56
CA ALA A 6 39.14 20.03 -19.25
C ALA A 6 38.27 18.77 -19.44
N PHE A 7 38.88 17.58 -19.54
CA PHE A 7 38.15 16.32 -19.68
C PHE A 7 37.50 15.85 -18.37
N ILE A 8 38.06 16.21 -17.21
CA ILE A 8 37.51 15.83 -15.90
C ILE A 8 36.26 16.67 -15.55
N LEU A 9 36.19 17.94 -15.99
CA LEU A 9 35.02 18.80 -15.76
C LEU A 9 33.81 18.41 -16.62
N ILE A 10 34.03 17.90 -17.84
CA ILE A 10 32.93 17.47 -18.73
C ILE A 10 32.31 16.16 -18.22
N PHE A 11 33.09 15.25 -17.63
CA PHE A 11 32.56 14.05 -16.97
C PHE A 11 31.75 14.38 -15.70
N ALA A 12 32.15 15.40 -14.93
CA ALA A 12 31.41 15.83 -13.74
C ALA A 12 30.05 16.49 -14.08
N THR A 13 29.90 17.11 -15.27
CA THR A 13 28.61 17.66 -15.72
C THR A 13 27.67 16.63 -16.34
N ILE A 14 28.18 15.51 -16.88
CA ILE A 14 27.35 14.44 -17.46
C ILE A 14 26.83 13.48 -16.37
N PHE A 15 27.56 13.31 -15.26
CA PHE A 15 27.09 12.55 -14.09
C PHE A 15 26.23 13.36 -13.10
N GLY A 16 26.01 14.66 -13.35
CA GLY A 16 25.42 15.59 -12.38
C GLY A 16 23.90 15.66 -12.33
N PHE A 17 23.15 14.90 -13.13
CA PHE A 17 21.68 14.93 -13.14
C PHE A 17 21.07 13.55 -13.40
N ILE A 18 21.47 12.54 -12.64
CA ILE A 18 20.53 11.43 -12.36
C ILE A 18 19.69 11.92 -11.18
N SER A 19 18.72 12.79 -11.44
CA SER A 19 17.70 13.08 -10.44
C SER A 19 16.94 11.77 -10.21
N ASN A 20 16.92 11.26 -8.98
CA ASN A 20 16.07 10.13 -8.61
C ASN A 20 14.64 10.44 -9.08
N GLN A 21 14.22 9.75 -10.14
CA GLN A 21 12.98 10.09 -10.83
C GLN A 21 11.82 9.51 -10.02
N ARG A 22 11.20 10.38 -9.22
CA ARG A 22 9.98 10.05 -8.49
C ARG A 22 8.77 10.28 -9.38
N ILE A 23 7.95 9.25 -9.57
CA ILE A 23 6.62 9.36 -10.16
C ILE A 23 5.62 9.43 -9.01
N SER A 24 4.77 10.45 -8.96
CA SER A 24 3.76 10.58 -7.90
C SER A 24 2.36 10.50 -8.49
N VAL A 25 1.52 9.60 -7.96
CA VAL A 25 0.12 9.48 -8.36
C VAL A 25 -0.81 9.67 -7.16
N PRO A 26 -1.90 10.45 -7.31
CA PRO A 26 -2.85 10.69 -6.23
C PRO A 26 -3.70 9.45 -5.98
N LEU A 27 -3.84 9.09 -4.70
CA LEU A 27 -4.71 8.01 -4.25
C LEU A 27 -6.07 8.55 -3.81
N LYS A 28 -7.11 7.73 -4.01
CA LYS A 28 -8.51 7.94 -3.60
C LYS A 28 -9.04 6.64 -2.97
N ILE A 29 -10.19 6.71 -2.31
CA ILE A 29 -10.91 5.56 -1.77
C ILE A 29 -12.21 5.36 -2.56
N ASN A 30 -12.47 4.15 -3.06
CA ASN A 30 -13.68 3.84 -3.81
C ASN A 30 -14.84 3.41 -2.88
N ASP A 31 -16.02 3.14 -3.45
CA ASP A 31 -17.21 2.71 -2.68
C ASP A 31 -17.02 1.36 -1.97
N LYS A 32 -16.08 0.53 -2.44
CA LYS A 32 -15.67 -0.73 -1.78
C LYS A 32 -14.62 -0.51 -0.69
N GLN A 33 -14.33 0.75 -0.37
CA GLN A 33 -13.32 1.17 0.60
C GLN A 33 -11.89 0.76 0.26
N GLN A 34 -11.54 0.64 -1.02
CA GLN A 34 -10.19 0.26 -1.48
C GLN A 34 -9.42 1.50 -1.96
N LEU A 35 -8.11 1.53 -1.75
CA LEU A 35 -7.26 2.55 -2.36
C LEU A 35 -7.18 2.32 -3.88
N PHE A 36 -7.33 3.39 -4.64
CA PHE A 36 -7.15 3.37 -6.09
C PHE A 36 -6.55 4.67 -6.60
N PHE A 37 -6.04 4.66 -7.82
CA PHE A 37 -5.62 5.83 -8.56
C PHE A 37 -6.16 5.77 -9.98
N THR A 38 -6.48 6.94 -10.53
CA THR A 38 -6.99 7.07 -11.88
C THR A 38 -5.84 7.34 -12.85
N VAL A 39 -5.75 6.59 -13.94
CA VAL A 39 -4.75 6.78 -15.00
C VAL A 39 -5.41 6.91 -16.37
N LYS A 40 -4.66 7.45 -17.32
CA LYS A 40 -5.02 7.39 -18.75
C LYS A 40 -4.13 6.39 -19.46
N TYR A 41 -4.68 5.61 -20.37
CA TYR A 41 -3.93 4.63 -21.14
C TYR A 41 -4.33 4.58 -22.62
N GLY A 42 -3.42 4.05 -23.44
CA GLY A 42 -3.60 3.86 -24.87
C GLY A 42 -3.53 5.16 -25.68
N GLU A 43 -3.50 5.02 -27.01
CA GLU A 43 -3.46 6.17 -27.93
C GLU A 43 -4.68 7.09 -27.78
N LYS A 44 -5.83 6.54 -27.36
CA LYS A 44 -7.06 7.30 -27.18
C LYS A 44 -7.21 7.88 -25.77
N GLN A 45 -6.23 7.68 -24.88
CA GLN A 45 -6.22 8.24 -23.53
C GLN A 45 -7.47 7.86 -22.72
N CYS A 46 -7.90 6.60 -22.85
CA CYS A 46 -8.97 6.04 -22.06
C CYS A 46 -8.64 6.14 -20.57
N GLN A 47 -9.64 6.42 -19.74
CA GLN A 47 -9.45 6.56 -18.31
C GLN A 47 -9.84 5.26 -17.60
N VAL A 48 -9.04 4.88 -16.60
CA VAL A 48 -9.29 3.69 -15.79
C VAL A 48 -8.85 3.93 -14.35
N ASP A 49 -9.63 3.40 -13.42
CA ASP A 49 -9.31 3.40 -11.99
C ASP A 49 -8.65 2.07 -11.63
N LEU A 50 -7.46 2.12 -11.03
CA LEU A 50 -6.62 0.95 -10.75
C LEU A 50 -6.25 0.88 -9.28
N ILE A 51 -6.24 -0.32 -8.72
CA ILE A 51 -5.76 -0.62 -7.38
C ILE A 51 -4.22 -0.87 -7.44
N PRO A 52 -3.41 -0.27 -6.55
CA PRO A 52 -2.02 -0.65 -6.41
C PRO A 52 -1.93 -1.97 -5.62
N ALA A 53 -1.77 -3.09 -6.31
CA ALA A 53 -1.75 -4.41 -5.70
C ALA A 53 -0.32 -4.83 -5.30
N ILE A 54 -0.17 -5.38 -4.08
CA ILE A 54 1.14 -5.75 -3.50
C ILE A 54 1.25 -7.23 -3.11
N ASN A 55 0.12 -7.93 -3.13
CA ASN A 55 0.05 -9.35 -2.85
C ASN A 55 0.18 -10.12 -4.19
N PHE A 56 -0.37 -11.34 -4.26
CA PHE A 56 -0.41 -12.09 -5.51
C PHE A 56 -1.18 -11.29 -6.60
N CYS A 57 -0.45 -10.68 -7.54
CA CYS A 57 -1.01 -9.73 -8.52
C CYS A 57 -0.42 -9.88 -9.92
N SER A 58 -1.06 -9.24 -10.91
CA SER A 58 -0.52 -8.95 -12.23
C SER A 58 -1.09 -7.59 -12.70
N ASN A 59 -0.53 -6.96 -13.72
CA ASN A 59 -1.19 -5.78 -14.32
C ASN A 59 -2.46 -6.25 -15.06
N VAL A 60 -3.64 -5.86 -14.60
CA VAL A 60 -4.92 -6.36 -15.11
C VAL A 60 -5.95 -5.24 -15.25
N ILE A 61 -6.64 -5.22 -16.38
CA ILE A 61 -7.80 -4.36 -16.65
C ILE A 61 -8.97 -5.26 -17.04
N THR A 62 -9.98 -5.35 -16.18
CA THR A 62 -11.19 -6.14 -16.47
C THR A 62 -12.16 -5.33 -17.33
N GLU A 63 -12.04 -5.52 -18.64
CA GLU A 63 -12.95 -4.96 -19.64
C GLU A 63 -13.13 -5.93 -20.82
N PRO A 64 -14.14 -5.78 -21.69
CA PRO A 64 -14.16 -6.52 -22.94
C PRO A 64 -12.91 -6.18 -23.78
N SER A 65 -12.25 -7.20 -24.36
CA SER A 65 -11.03 -7.00 -25.18
C SER A 65 -11.17 -5.94 -26.29
N GLN A 66 -12.38 -5.76 -26.83
CA GLN A 66 -12.67 -4.74 -27.83
C GLN A 66 -12.50 -3.31 -27.27
N VAL A 67 -12.68 -3.09 -25.97
CA VAL A 67 -12.44 -1.80 -25.32
C VAL A 67 -10.95 -1.50 -25.30
N ALA A 68 -10.10 -2.47 -24.94
CA ALA A 68 -8.65 -2.31 -24.98
C ALA A 68 -8.16 -1.93 -26.39
N ASP A 69 -8.68 -2.60 -27.44
CA ASP A 69 -8.41 -2.27 -28.84
C ASP A 69 -8.88 -0.85 -29.20
N GLN A 70 -10.10 -0.47 -28.81
CA GLN A 70 -10.67 0.86 -29.04
C GLN A 70 -9.89 1.97 -28.33
N CYS A 71 -9.31 1.66 -27.18
CA CYS A 71 -8.43 2.57 -26.44
C CYS A 71 -7.06 2.75 -27.11
N GLY A 72 -6.77 1.99 -28.17
CA GLY A 72 -5.50 2.02 -28.89
C GLY A 72 -4.40 1.24 -28.17
N SER A 73 -4.77 0.15 -27.50
CA SER A 73 -3.82 -0.82 -26.94
C SER A 73 -3.43 -1.82 -28.03
N LEU A 74 -2.17 -2.28 -28.03
CA LEU A 74 -1.68 -3.26 -28.98
C LEU A 74 -1.74 -4.66 -28.37
N TYR A 75 -2.45 -5.59 -29.00
CA TYR A 75 -2.46 -6.99 -28.60
C TYR A 75 -1.07 -7.63 -28.76
N VAL A 76 -0.61 -8.33 -27.72
CA VAL A 76 0.71 -8.97 -27.65
C VAL A 76 0.61 -10.49 -27.77
N GLY A 77 -0.43 -11.11 -27.19
CA GLY A 77 -0.60 -12.56 -27.21
C GLY A 77 -1.59 -13.06 -26.16
N ASP A 78 -1.85 -14.36 -26.15
CA ASP A 78 -2.67 -14.99 -25.11
C ASP A 78 -1.78 -15.38 -23.92
N ASN A 79 -2.23 -15.09 -22.70
CA ASN A 79 -1.59 -15.49 -21.47
C ASN A 79 -2.29 -16.74 -20.90
N ASN A 80 -1.67 -17.90 -21.16
CA ASN A 80 -2.23 -19.18 -20.74
C ASN A 80 -2.22 -19.40 -19.23
N PHE A 81 -1.34 -18.72 -18.50
CA PHE A 81 -1.26 -18.77 -17.05
C PHE A 81 -2.47 -18.05 -16.44
N ALA A 82 -2.69 -16.80 -16.82
CA ALA A 82 -3.79 -15.99 -16.31
C ALA A 82 -5.15 -16.26 -17.00
N LYS A 83 -5.18 -17.04 -18.09
CA LYS A 83 -6.34 -17.19 -19.00
C LYS A 83 -6.86 -15.82 -19.45
N SER A 84 -5.96 -15.00 -19.96
CA SER A 84 -6.22 -13.63 -20.40
C SER A 84 -5.58 -13.36 -21.77
N ARG A 85 -5.86 -12.19 -22.32
CA ARG A 85 -5.17 -11.62 -23.48
C ARG A 85 -4.27 -10.50 -23.02
N ASP A 86 -3.01 -10.54 -23.42
CA ASP A 86 -2.04 -9.52 -23.08
C ASP A 86 -2.02 -8.40 -24.12
N TYR A 87 -1.93 -7.19 -23.60
CA TYR A 87 -1.86 -5.95 -24.35
C TYR A 87 -0.70 -5.11 -23.87
N ILE A 88 -0.17 -4.25 -24.73
CA ILE A 88 0.74 -3.18 -24.36
C ILE A 88 0.11 -1.84 -24.74
N ALA A 89 0.17 -0.88 -23.82
CA ALA A 89 -0.34 0.46 -24.05
C ALA A 89 0.52 1.50 -23.34
N LYS A 90 0.45 2.75 -23.80
CA LYS A 90 1.09 3.89 -23.14
C LYS A 90 0.20 4.37 -21.98
N PHE A 91 0.65 4.19 -20.75
CA PHE A 91 0.01 4.70 -19.53
C PHE A 91 0.59 6.06 -19.14
N GLN A 92 -0.27 6.96 -18.66
CA GLN A 92 0.10 8.20 -18.01
C GLN A 92 0.08 8.00 -16.50
N LEU A 93 1.25 7.89 -15.89
CA LEU A 93 1.46 7.78 -14.45
C LEU A 93 2.03 9.09 -13.93
N GLY A 94 1.21 9.92 -13.29
CA GLY A 94 1.62 11.21 -12.78
C GLY A 94 2.16 12.10 -13.90
N ASN A 95 3.43 12.50 -13.80
CA ASN A 95 4.15 13.29 -14.80
C ASN A 95 4.85 12.46 -15.89
N VAL A 96 4.83 11.12 -15.80
CA VAL A 96 5.53 10.21 -16.72
C VAL A 96 4.53 9.49 -17.62
N SER A 97 4.94 9.22 -18.86
CA SER A 97 4.26 8.24 -19.69
C SER A 97 5.16 7.05 -19.97
N ALA A 98 4.65 5.83 -19.77
CA ALA A 98 5.40 4.60 -19.99
C ALA A 98 4.55 3.57 -20.73
N ASN A 99 5.18 2.71 -21.53
CA ASN A 99 4.48 1.56 -22.09
C ASN A 99 4.45 0.47 -21.04
N LEU A 100 3.24 0.04 -20.64
CA LEU A 100 3.05 -1.07 -19.72
C LEU A 100 2.26 -2.18 -20.40
N GLN A 101 2.63 -3.41 -20.10
CA GLN A 101 1.87 -4.59 -20.43
C GLN A 101 0.79 -4.82 -19.37
N PHE A 102 -0.38 -5.24 -19.82
CA PHE A 102 -1.49 -5.63 -18.96
C PHE A 102 -2.32 -6.73 -19.61
N SER A 103 -2.93 -7.56 -18.78
CA SER A 103 -3.86 -8.59 -19.19
C SER A 103 -5.29 -8.08 -19.17
N VAL A 104 -6.09 -8.51 -20.16
CA VAL A 104 -7.54 -8.45 -20.17
C VAL A 104 -8.10 -9.86 -19.92
N PRO A 105 -8.72 -10.15 -18.76
CA PRO A 105 -9.24 -11.47 -18.41
C PRO A 105 -10.26 -12.02 -19.40
N ASN A 106 -10.14 -13.29 -19.80
CA ASN A 106 -11.11 -13.95 -20.70
C ASN A 106 -12.27 -14.57 -19.92
N GLY A 107 -13.05 -13.74 -19.23
CA GLY A 107 -14.19 -14.18 -18.42
C GLY A 107 -13.79 -14.90 -17.13
N SER A 108 -14.75 -15.61 -16.52
CA SER A 108 -14.63 -16.19 -15.17
C SER A 108 -13.61 -17.33 -15.02
N GLN A 109 -12.97 -17.76 -16.10
CA GLN A 109 -11.91 -18.77 -16.07
C GLN A 109 -10.53 -18.16 -15.74
N SER A 110 -10.40 -16.84 -15.78
CA SER A 110 -9.18 -16.14 -15.39
C SER A 110 -9.01 -16.10 -13.88
N MET A 111 -7.78 -16.36 -13.42
CA MET A 111 -7.44 -16.23 -12.00
C MET A 111 -7.47 -14.78 -11.50
N PHE A 112 -7.44 -13.82 -12.42
CA PHE A 112 -7.56 -12.38 -12.14
C PHE A 112 -8.91 -11.81 -12.62
N TYR A 113 -9.92 -12.65 -12.79
CA TYR A 113 -11.24 -12.18 -13.22
C TYR A 113 -11.83 -11.17 -12.23
N GLY A 114 -12.21 -10.00 -12.72
CA GLY A 114 -12.75 -8.90 -11.91
C GLY A 114 -11.69 -8.00 -11.28
N ALA A 115 -10.40 -8.32 -11.44
CA ALA A 115 -9.31 -7.48 -10.98
C ALA A 115 -9.13 -6.24 -11.86
N GLN A 116 -8.74 -5.15 -11.23
CA GLN A 116 -8.57 -3.84 -11.87
C GLN A 116 -7.38 -3.16 -11.20
N GLU A 117 -6.17 -3.59 -11.53
CA GLU A 117 -4.98 -3.37 -10.71
C GLU A 117 -3.69 -3.26 -11.51
N LEU A 118 -2.72 -2.51 -10.96
CA LEU A 118 -1.31 -2.58 -11.35
C LEU A 118 -0.55 -3.29 -10.25
N CYS A 119 0.33 -4.21 -10.65
CA CYS A 119 1.07 -5.03 -9.72
C CYS A 119 2.39 -4.36 -9.32
N PHE A 120 2.56 -4.17 -8.02
CA PHE A 120 3.77 -3.71 -7.33
C PHE A 120 4.29 -4.77 -6.34
N GLY A 121 3.64 -5.94 -6.31
CA GLY A 121 3.95 -7.09 -5.46
C GLY A 121 5.08 -7.97 -5.99
N PHE A 122 5.28 -9.12 -5.36
CA PHE A 122 6.26 -10.11 -5.83
C PHE A 122 5.76 -10.83 -7.07
N GLN A 123 6.66 -11.08 -8.02
CA GLN A 123 6.41 -12.03 -9.09
C GLN A 123 6.64 -13.46 -8.58
N SER A 124 5.55 -14.19 -8.41
CA SER A 124 5.59 -15.64 -8.13
C SER A 124 5.83 -16.45 -9.41
N TYR A 125 5.46 -15.88 -10.58
CA TYR A 125 5.56 -16.51 -11.89
C TYR A 125 6.11 -15.51 -12.92
N ALA A 126 6.88 -16.00 -13.89
CA ALA A 126 7.51 -15.18 -14.92
C ALA A 126 6.48 -14.52 -15.86
N GLU A 127 5.28 -15.11 -15.94
CA GLU A 127 4.16 -14.66 -16.73
C GLU A 127 3.34 -13.53 -16.08
N GLN A 128 3.63 -13.16 -14.82
CA GLN A 128 3.00 -12.03 -14.16
C GLN A 128 3.63 -10.72 -14.62
N GLN A 129 2.81 -9.76 -15.07
CA GLN A 129 3.29 -8.42 -15.37
C GLN A 129 3.44 -7.61 -14.07
N ASN A 130 4.50 -6.80 -13.98
CA ASN A 130 4.82 -6.01 -12.79
C ASN A 130 5.23 -4.59 -13.19
N THR A 131 4.52 -3.60 -12.65
CA THR A 131 4.69 -2.20 -13.00
C THR A 131 6.06 -1.64 -12.58
N LEU A 132 6.61 -2.05 -11.43
CA LEU A 132 7.94 -1.56 -10.99
C LEU A 132 9.03 -2.02 -11.95
N ILE A 133 9.00 -3.30 -12.29
CA ILE A 133 9.98 -3.93 -13.17
C ILE A 133 9.92 -3.30 -14.56
N GLU A 134 8.72 -3.12 -15.13
CA GLU A 134 8.56 -2.53 -16.46
C GLU A 134 9.00 -1.06 -16.52
N LEU A 135 8.70 -0.27 -15.47
CA LEU A 135 9.16 1.12 -15.38
C LEU A 135 10.68 1.21 -15.18
N PHE A 136 11.28 0.30 -14.40
CA PHE A 136 12.73 0.23 -14.24
C PHE A 136 13.43 -0.17 -15.54
N GLN A 137 12.98 -1.23 -16.20
CA GLN A 137 13.54 -1.72 -17.47
C GLN A 137 13.43 -0.70 -18.62
N SER A 138 12.39 0.13 -18.62
CA SER A 138 12.22 1.21 -19.59
C SER A 138 12.97 2.51 -19.22
N GLY A 139 13.76 2.48 -18.14
CA GLY A 139 14.57 3.60 -17.67
C GLY A 139 13.77 4.76 -17.07
N GLN A 140 12.51 4.54 -16.69
CA GLN A 140 11.67 5.54 -16.03
C GLN A 140 11.94 5.63 -14.53
N LEU A 141 12.47 4.57 -13.93
CA LEU A 141 12.88 4.50 -12.52
C LEU A 141 14.35 4.14 -12.40
N THR A 142 14.96 4.59 -11.32
CA THR A 142 16.30 4.16 -10.89
C THR A 142 16.26 3.04 -9.86
N GLU A 143 15.12 2.83 -9.21
CA GLU A 143 14.92 1.83 -8.16
C GLU A 143 13.52 1.19 -8.30
N GLU A 144 13.42 -0.10 -8.05
CA GLU A 144 12.16 -0.87 -8.07
C GLU A 144 11.46 -0.80 -6.70
N ILE A 145 11.19 0.41 -6.25
CA ILE A 145 10.59 0.71 -4.96
C ILE A 145 9.38 1.63 -5.15
N PHE A 146 8.40 1.55 -4.27
CA PHE A 146 7.39 2.59 -4.16
C PHE A 146 7.04 2.84 -2.70
N PHE A 147 6.39 3.98 -2.46
CA PHE A 147 6.00 4.43 -1.14
C PHE A 147 4.56 4.89 -1.12
N VAL A 148 3.91 4.74 0.03
CA VAL A 148 2.54 5.17 0.27
C VAL A 148 2.51 6.09 1.48
N GLY A 149 1.82 7.22 1.32
CA GLY A 149 1.49 8.12 2.43
C GLY A 149 0.09 8.68 2.25
N LEU A 150 -0.74 8.53 3.29
CA LEU A 150 -2.12 9.02 3.32
C LEU A 150 -2.25 10.23 4.25
N ASN A 151 -3.10 11.19 3.91
CA ASN A 151 -3.34 12.38 4.70
C ASN A 151 -4.55 12.19 5.63
N ASN A 152 -5.67 11.72 5.07
CA ASN A 152 -6.91 11.46 5.81
C ASN A 152 -7.81 10.50 5.01
N THR A 153 -8.09 9.32 5.55
CA THR A 153 -8.93 8.29 4.93
C THR A 153 -10.43 8.47 5.18
N GLN A 154 -10.81 9.43 6.03
CA GLN A 154 -12.21 9.73 6.36
C GLN A 154 -12.85 10.71 5.36
N SER A 155 -12.08 11.34 4.46
CA SER A 155 -12.59 12.33 3.50
C SER A 155 -13.23 11.65 2.27
N ALA A 156 -14.52 11.91 2.06
CA ALA A 156 -15.36 11.19 1.07
C ALA A 156 -15.18 11.61 -0.40
N SER A 157 -14.36 12.62 -0.74
CA SER A 157 -14.34 13.15 -2.12
C SER A 157 -13.02 13.74 -2.62
N SER A 158 -11.92 13.52 -1.89
CA SER A 158 -10.64 14.15 -2.22
C SER A 158 -9.52 13.12 -2.36
N THR A 159 -8.39 13.57 -2.90
CA THR A 159 -7.14 12.82 -2.84
C THR A 159 -6.80 12.53 -1.39
N VAL A 160 -6.81 11.26 -1.01
CA VAL A 160 -6.55 10.80 0.37
C VAL A 160 -5.06 10.64 0.65
N GLY A 161 -4.22 10.68 -0.38
CA GLY A 161 -2.78 10.47 -0.26
C GLY A 161 -2.10 10.32 -1.61
N TYR A 162 -0.87 9.80 -1.58
CA TYR A 162 -0.06 9.61 -2.78
C TYR A 162 0.65 8.26 -2.75
N LEU A 163 0.83 7.71 -3.94
CA LEU A 163 1.75 6.62 -4.26
C LEU A 163 2.95 7.24 -4.98
N ASP A 164 4.12 7.17 -4.35
CA ASP A 164 5.38 7.69 -4.86
C ASP A 164 6.25 6.52 -5.35
N ILE A 165 6.42 6.40 -6.66
CA ILE A 165 7.10 5.29 -7.33
C ILE A 165 8.53 5.71 -7.69
N GLY A 166 9.50 4.83 -7.42
CA GLY A 166 10.93 4.96 -7.76
C GLY A 166 11.78 5.67 -6.73
N ALA A 167 11.23 6.58 -5.93
CA ALA A 167 11.98 7.30 -4.90
C ALA A 167 11.08 7.86 -3.80
N ALA A 168 11.64 8.00 -2.60
CA ALA A 168 10.94 8.57 -1.47
C ALA A 168 10.63 10.07 -1.65
N ASN A 169 9.52 10.52 -1.06
CA ASN A 169 9.24 11.92 -0.84
C ASN A 169 9.72 12.36 0.54
N GLU A 170 10.94 12.87 0.64
CA GLU A 170 11.54 13.26 1.92
C GLU A 170 10.72 14.28 2.71
N SER A 171 9.91 15.12 2.03
CA SER A 171 9.02 16.07 2.71
C SER A 171 7.89 15.39 3.50
N GLN A 172 7.60 14.12 3.22
CA GLN A 172 6.63 13.32 3.98
C GLN A 172 7.23 12.75 5.26
N ILE A 173 8.56 12.76 5.43
CA ILE A 173 9.24 12.16 6.57
C ILE A 173 9.40 13.21 7.68
N LYS A 174 9.05 12.82 8.91
CA LYS A 174 9.20 13.69 10.08
C LYS A 174 10.64 14.16 10.24
N LYS A 175 10.84 15.46 10.51
CA LYS A 175 12.16 16.04 10.72
C LYS A 175 12.88 15.32 11.88
N GLY A 176 14.09 14.82 11.60
CA GLY A 176 14.90 14.05 12.56
C GLY A 176 14.61 12.56 12.60
N SER A 177 13.65 12.08 11.82
CA SER A 177 13.41 10.66 11.55
C SER A 177 14.06 10.26 10.23
N ASN A 178 14.32 8.97 10.07
CA ASN A 178 14.83 8.37 8.84
C ASN A 178 13.92 7.21 8.41
N LEU A 179 14.01 6.82 7.14
CA LEU A 179 13.46 5.53 6.70
C LEU A 179 14.24 4.40 7.35
N ILE A 180 13.51 3.49 7.99
CA ILE A 180 14.05 2.30 8.64
C ILE A 180 13.63 1.09 7.82
N SER A 181 14.61 0.28 7.41
CA SER A 181 14.36 -1.02 6.80
C SER A 181 13.90 -2.00 7.87
N LEU A 182 12.73 -2.58 7.68
CA LEU A 182 12.18 -3.62 8.53
C LEU A 182 12.76 -4.98 8.14
N GLN A 183 13.04 -5.81 9.14
CA GLN A 183 13.45 -7.19 8.90
C GLN A 183 12.29 -7.97 8.30
N SER A 184 12.44 -8.47 7.08
CA SER A 184 11.42 -9.28 6.42
C SER A 184 11.15 -10.60 7.16
N SER A 185 9.92 -11.10 7.10
CA SER A 185 9.63 -12.46 7.60
C SER A 185 10.04 -13.49 6.54
N THR A 186 10.76 -14.53 6.96
CA THR A 186 11.24 -15.56 6.04
C THR A 186 10.11 -16.49 5.59
N GLY A 187 10.07 -16.83 4.30
CA GLY A 187 9.13 -17.83 3.76
C GLY A 187 7.79 -17.26 3.30
N GLU A 188 7.59 -15.95 3.36
CA GLU A 188 6.38 -15.29 2.88
C GLU A 188 6.47 -14.97 1.38
N SER A 189 5.36 -15.15 0.66
CA SER A 189 5.23 -14.84 -0.78
C SER A 189 4.75 -13.42 -1.07
N GLN A 190 4.79 -12.53 -0.06
CA GLN A 190 4.39 -11.13 -0.15
C GLN A 190 5.18 -10.30 0.86
N TYR A 191 5.16 -8.98 0.70
CA TYR A 191 5.83 -8.07 1.64
C TYR A 191 5.35 -8.29 3.06
N SER A 192 6.29 -8.54 3.97
CA SER A 192 6.02 -8.80 5.37
C SER A 192 7.15 -8.29 6.24
N ALA A 193 6.82 -7.91 7.46
CA ALA A 193 7.78 -7.53 8.48
C ALA A 193 7.72 -8.49 9.67
N SER A 194 8.88 -8.77 10.25
CA SER A 194 9.00 -9.48 11.52
C SER A 194 8.54 -8.59 12.67
N SER A 195 7.89 -9.19 13.66
CA SER A 195 7.44 -8.54 14.89
C SER A 195 8.00 -9.26 16.11
N ASN A 196 8.33 -8.51 17.16
CA ASN A 196 8.75 -9.07 18.44
C ASN A 196 7.56 -9.55 19.30
N ARG A 197 6.35 -9.60 18.72
CA ARG A 197 5.09 -9.99 19.35
C ARG A 197 4.61 -9.03 20.44
N ASN A 198 5.22 -7.86 20.57
CA ASN A 198 4.75 -6.82 21.47
C ASN A 198 3.56 -6.10 20.82
N LEU A 199 2.34 -6.46 21.24
CA LEU A 199 1.11 -5.77 20.87
C LEU A 199 0.42 -5.29 22.15
N ASN A 200 0.13 -4.00 22.24
CA ASN A 200 -0.50 -3.41 23.42
C ASN A 200 -1.64 -2.48 23.01
N TYR A 201 -2.67 -2.40 23.84
CA TYR A 201 -3.71 -1.39 23.82
C TYR A 201 -3.59 -0.54 25.10
N GLY A 202 -3.04 0.66 24.98
CA GLY A 202 -2.54 1.43 26.14
C GLY A 202 -1.51 0.61 26.92
N SER A 203 -1.78 0.36 28.20
CA SER A 203 -0.94 -0.48 29.05
C SER A 203 -1.32 -1.97 29.05
N GLN A 204 -2.41 -2.36 28.36
CA GLN A 204 -2.90 -3.74 28.32
C GLN A 204 -2.18 -4.51 27.21
N LYS A 205 -1.53 -5.61 27.57
CA LYS A 205 -0.88 -6.50 26.60
C LYS A 205 -1.93 -7.34 25.90
N LEU A 206 -1.90 -7.37 24.57
CA LEU A 206 -2.72 -8.24 23.73
C LEU A 206 -1.86 -9.40 23.21
N GLN A 207 -2.49 -10.46 22.72
CA GLN A 207 -1.77 -11.49 21.98
C GLN A 207 -1.17 -10.93 20.68
N GLY A 208 0.16 -10.77 20.63
CA GLY A 208 0.86 -10.30 19.43
C GLY A 208 1.18 -11.40 18.41
N GLY A 209 1.41 -10.97 17.18
CA GLY A 209 1.86 -11.81 16.07
C GLY A 209 3.36 -11.72 15.80
N SER A 210 3.94 -12.75 15.18
CA SER A 210 5.35 -12.72 14.74
C SER A 210 5.54 -12.13 13.36
N ILE A 211 4.48 -12.02 12.57
CA ILE A 211 4.50 -11.58 11.18
C ILE A 211 3.47 -10.47 11.01
N VAL A 212 3.87 -9.40 10.33
CA VAL A 212 3.03 -8.24 10.06
C VAL A 212 2.98 -8.00 8.56
N PHE A 213 1.77 -7.99 8.01
CA PHE A 213 1.47 -7.61 6.64
C PHE A 213 0.87 -6.21 6.60
N PHE A 214 0.88 -5.61 5.42
CA PHE A 214 0.24 -4.32 5.15
C PHE A 214 -0.77 -4.51 4.03
N SER A 215 -1.92 -3.86 4.12
CA SER A 215 -2.98 -3.93 3.12
C SER A 215 -3.22 -2.54 2.53
N LEU A 216 -3.21 -2.47 1.20
CA LEU A 216 -3.62 -1.27 0.44
C LEU A 216 -5.10 -1.34 0.02
N ASP A 217 -5.70 -2.52 0.10
CA ASP A 217 -7.03 -2.84 -0.40
C ASP A 217 -8.11 -2.85 0.68
N SER A 218 -7.76 -2.77 1.97
CA SER A 218 -8.70 -2.82 3.08
C SER A 218 -8.38 -1.82 4.18
N PRO A 219 -9.39 -1.14 4.77
CA PRO A 219 -9.19 -0.31 5.95
C PRO A 219 -9.01 -1.12 7.23
N PHE A 220 -9.41 -2.39 7.21
CA PHE A 220 -9.49 -3.19 8.42
C PHE A 220 -8.14 -3.78 8.80
N THR A 221 -7.72 -3.49 10.04
CA THR A 221 -6.63 -4.23 10.67
C THR A 221 -7.14 -5.60 11.11
N GLN A 222 -6.42 -6.66 10.74
CA GLN A 222 -6.77 -8.03 11.10
C GLN A 222 -5.88 -8.50 12.24
N LEU A 223 -6.51 -8.90 13.34
CA LEU A 223 -5.84 -9.46 14.51
C LEU A 223 -6.27 -10.91 14.69
N SER A 224 -5.39 -11.76 15.26
CA SER A 224 -5.84 -13.10 15.65
C SER A 224 -7.09 -13.01 16.54
N ILE A 225 -8.00 -13.99 16.44
CA ILE A 225 -9.23 -14.00 17.24
C ILE A 225 -8.98 -13.79 18.74
N PHE A 226 -7.87 -14.31 19.28
CA PHE A 226 -7.48 -14.13 20.68
C PHE A 226 -7.10 -12.68 21.00
N ALA A 227 -6.29 -12.05 20.15
CA ALA A 227 -5.92 -10.64 20.30
C ALA A 227 -7.13 -9.70 20.18
N PHE A 228 -8.07 -10.04 19.29
CA PHE A 228 -9.33 -9.32 19.16
C PHE A 228 -10.20 -9.46 20.42
N GLN A 229 -10.29 -10.67 21.00
CA GLN A 229 -10.98 -10.90 22.27
C GLN A 229 -10.31 -10.16 23.44
N ASP A 230 -8.97 -10.14 23.51
CA ASP A 230 -8.22 -9.36 24.49
C ASP A 230 -8.56 -7.87 24.39
N LEU A 231 -8.67 -7.33 23.16
CA LEU A 231 -9.06 -5.94 22.91
C LEU A 231 -10.46 -5.63 23.44
N LEU A 232 -11.46 -6.46 23.12
CA LEU A 232 -12.83 -6.28 23.60
C LEU A 232 -12.95 -6.44 25.14
N SER A 233 -12.13 -7.32 25.72
CA SER A 233 -11.99 -7.44 27.17
C SER A 233 -11.41 -6.15 27.78
N ALA A 234 -10.38 -5.58 27.17
CA ALA A 234 -9.80 -4.30 27.59
C ALA A 234 -10.81 -3.15 27.48
N PHE A 235 -11.64 -3.12 26.42
CA PHE A 235 -12.74 -2.15 26.28
C PHE A 235 -13.71 -2.26 27.47
N SER A 236 -14.15 -3.47 27.79
CA SER A 236 -15.06 -3.73 28.91
C SER A 236 -14.47 -3.28 30.26
N GLN A 237 -13.20 -3.60 30.51
CA GLN A 237 -12.50 -3.23 31.76
C GLN A 237 -12.33 -1.71 31.91
N GLN A 238 -12.14 -0.99 30.81
CA GLN A 238 -11.97 0.47 30.80
C GLN A 238 -13.30 1.23 30.69
N GLY A 239 -14.44 0.51 30.66
CA GLY A 239 -15.76 1.11 30.54
C GLY A 239 -15.97 1.82 29.19
N VAL A 240 -15.35 1.30 28.13
CA VAL A 240 -15.65 1.65 26.74
C VAL A 240 -16.96 0.95 26.37
N GLN A 241 -17.96 1.72 25.96
CA GLN A 241 -19.23 1.17 25.50
C GLN A 241 -19.08 0.74 24.04
N TYR A 242 -19.59 -0.45 23.69
CA TYR A 242 -19.60 -0.93 22.31
C TYR A 242 -20.75 -1.91 22.08
N THR A 243 -21.18 -2.01 20.82
CA THR A 243 -22.07 -3.06 20.31
C THR A 243 -21.26 -3.96 19.41
N TYR A 244 -21.25 -5.27 19.68
CA TYR A 244 -20.54 -6.26 18.87
C TYR A 244 -21.55 -7.17 18.17
N LEU A 245 -21.46 -7.23 16.83
CA LEU A 245 -22.32 -8.01 15.96
C LEU A 245 -21.51 -9.12 15.29
N PRO A 246 -21.27 -10.26 15.96
CA PRO A 246 -20.44 -11.35 15.42
C PRO A 246 -20.99 -11.91 14.10
N ASP A 247 -22.31 -11.92 13.92
CA ASP A 247 -22.97 -12.44 12.72
C ASP A 247 -23.00 -11.44 11.54
N GLN A 248 -22.44 -10.24 11.71
CA GLN A 248 -22.35 -9.20 10.68
C GLN A 248 -20.89 -8.82 10.46
N ASP A 249 -20.10 -9.75 9.92
CA ASP A 249 -18.67 -9.58 9.64
C ASP A 249 -17.87 -9.11 10.87
N TYR A 250 -18.29 -9.55 12.07
CA TYR A 250 -17.67 -9.19 13.34
C TYR A 250 -17.65 -7.67 13.62
N ALA A 251 -18.61 -6.93 13.07
CA ALA A 251 -18.67 -5.48 13.24
C ALA A 251 -18.76 -5.07 14.71
N VAL A 252 -17.99 -4.05 15.07
CA VAL A 252 -18.05 -3.41 16.39
C VAL A 252 -18.36 -1.92 16.20
N TYR A 253 -19.41 -1.45 16.86
CA TYR A 253 -19.82 -0.05 16.83
C TYR A 253 -19.65 0.59 18.21
N LEU A 254 -19.14 1.81 18.25
CA LEU A 254 -18.87 2.58 19.46
C LEU A 254 -19.61 3.92 19.40
N PRO A 255 -20.25 4.39 20.49
CA PRO A 255 -20.87 5.70 20.53
C PRO A 255 -19.86 6.86 20.68
N SER A 256 -18.64 6.58 21.15
CA SER A 256 -17.56 7.57 21.29
C SER A 256 -16.20 6.85 21.30
N ILE A 257 -15.15 7.58 20.91
CA ILE A 257 -13.75 7.13 20.93
C ILE A 257 -12.92 7.73 22.08
N ASP A 258 -13.50 8.57 22.95
CA ASP A 258 -12.75 9.38 23.93
C ASP A 258 -11.99 8.55 24.99
N LYS A 259 -12.49 7.35 25.26
CA LYS A 259 -11.85 6.41 26.20
C LYS A 259 -10.88 5.45 25.51
N LEU A 260 -10.81 5.48 24.18
CA LEU A 260 -9.96 4.58 23.44
C LEU A 260 -8.48 4.92 23.63
N GLN A 261 -7.63 3.90 23.64
CA GLN A 261 -6.18 4.03 23.85
C GLN A 261 -5.40 3.72 22.57
N ASN A 262 -4.16 4.19 22.49
CA ASN A 262 -3.32 3.83 21.35
C ASN A 262 -3.05 2.33 21.30
N ILE A 263 -3.02 1.76 20.09
CA ILE A 263 -2.49 0.42 19.86
C ILE A 263 -1.03 0.56 19.46
N THR A 264 -0.13 -0.14 20.16
CA THR A 264 1.31 -0.14 19.86
C THR A 264 1.77 -1.55 19.45
N LEU A 265 2.50 -1.64 18.34
CA LEU A 265 3.06 -2.86 17.76
C LEU A 265 4.57 -2.73 17.61
N GLY A 266 5.33 -3.70 18.13
CA GLY A 266 6.78 -3.78 17.97
C GLY A 266 7.20 -4.51 16.69
N LEU A 267 7.65 -3.75 15.70
CA LEU A 267 8.28 -4.25 14.47
C LEU A 267 9.79 -4.39 14.68
N VAL A 268 10.40 -5.37 14.01
CA VAL A 268 11.86 -5.58 14.10
C VAL A 268 12.53 -4.92 12.89
N ALA A 269 13.46 -4.01 13.14
CA ALA A 269 14.30 -3.40 12.11
C ALA A 269 15.39 -4.37 11.64
N GLN A 270 15.98 -4.11 10.48
CA GLN A 270 17.02 -4.96 9.89
C GLN A 270 18.28 -5.07 10.77
N ASP A 271 18.55 -4.08 11.61
CA ASP A 271 19.63 -4.09 12.61
C ASP A 271 19.28 -4.84 13.92
N GLY A 272 18.07 -5.41 14.00
CA GLY A 272 17.54 -6.12 15.17
C GLY A 272 16.92 -5.21 16.24
N SER A 273 16.95 -3.88 16.06
CA SER A 273 16.28 -2.95 16.97
C SER A 273 14.76 -3.02 16.82
N VAL A 274 14.03 -2.50 17.81
CA VAL A 274 12.56 -2.48 17.81
C VAL A 274 12.06 -1.12 17.35
N TYR A 275 11.27 -1.12 16.29
CA TYR A 275 10.49 0.02 15.83
C TYR A 275 9.05 -0.09 16.34
N ASN A 276 8.62 0.84 17.19
CA ASN A 276 7.26 0.83 17.73
C ASN A 276 6.31 1.61 16.81
N ALA A 277 5.47 0.88 16.06
CA ALA A 277 4.37 1.45 15.31
C ALA A 277 3.16 1.69 16.25
N THR A 278 2.55 2.86 16.18
CA THR A 278 1.45 3.30 17.05
C THR A 278 0.27 3.72 16.19
N LEU A 279 -0.91 3.18 16.48
CA LEU A 279 -2.18 3.57 15.89
C LEU A 279 -3.02 4.32 16.94
N ALA A 280 -3.36 5.57 16.63
CA ALA A 280 -4.30 6.37 17.42
C ALA A 280 -5.76 5.93 17.17
N PRO A 281 -6.69 6.19 18.11
CA PRO A 281 -8.12 5.85 17.96
C PRO A 281 -8.74 6.24 16.62
N GLN A 282 -8.39 7.42 16.09
CA GLN A 282 -8.91 7.94 14.83
C GLN A 282 -8.49 7.10 13.61
N GLN A 283 -7.42 6.31 13.73
CA GLN A 283 -6.89 5.49 12.64
C GLN A 283 -7.47 4.08 12.64
N TYR A 284 -7.94 3.58 13.77
CA TYR A 284 -8.58 2.26 13.84
C TYR A 284 -10.09 2.37 14.11
N THR A 285 -10.68 3.55 13.89
CA THR A 285 -12.13 3.77 13.92
C THR A 285 -12.57 4.62 12.73
N LYS A 286 -13.85 4.55 12.37
CA LYS A 286 -14.48 5.34 11.29
C LYS A 286 -15.79 5.94 11.78
N LEU A 287 -15.92 7.27 11.71
CA LEU A 287 -17.19 7.94 12.01
C LEU A 287 -18.19 7.68 10.89
N LEU A 288 -19.36 7.18 11.25
CA LEU A 288 -20.47 6.90 10.34
C LEU A 288 -21.43 8.09 10.28
N SER A 289 -22.30 8.08 9.27
CA SER A 289 -23.27 9.16 9.05
C SER A 289 -24.30 9.33 10.17
N ASP A 290 -24.52 8.29 10.97
CA ASP A 290 -25.42 8.31 12.14
C ASP A 290 -24.74 8.81 13.43
N GLY A 291 -23.45 9.18 13.35
CA GLY A 291 -22.65 9.65 14.46
C GLY A 291 -22.00 8.55 15.30
N GLN A 292 -22.23 7.27 14.99
CA GLN A 292 -21.49 6.16 15.61
C GLN A 292 -20.13 5.97 14.97
N TYR A 293 -19.21 5.34 15.71
CA TYR A 293 -17.92 4.92 15.19
C TYR A 293 -17.93 3.43 14.90
N GLN A 294 -17.45 3.01 13.73
CA GLN A 294 -17.13 1.62 13.43
C GLN A 294 -15.67 1.34 13.83
N LEU A 295 -15.41 0.23 14.51
CA LEU A 295 -14.05 -0.27 14.73
C LEU A 295 -13.51 -0.84 13.41
N LEU A 296 -12.34 -0.40 12.99
CA LEU A 296 -11.62 -0.89 11.81
C LEU A 296 -10.65 -2.03 12.20
N ILE A 297 -11.09 -2.90 13.10
CA ILE A 297 -10.35 -4.08 13.53
C ILE A 297 -11.28 -5.27 13.48
N ILE A 298 -10.88 -6.32 12.78
CA ILE A 298 -11.64 -7.58 12.65
C ILE A 298 -10.79 -8.77 13.07
N PRO A 299 -11.41 -9.85 13.56
CA PRO A 299 -10.70 -11.08 13.84
C PRO A 299 -10.33 -11.82 12.55
N GLN A 300 -9.14 -12.41 12.54
CA GLN A 300 -8.75 -13.45 11.59
C GLN A 300 -8.54 -14.78 12.31
N PHE A 301 -8.94 -15.86 11.63
CA PHE A 301 -8.95 -17.21 12.17
C PHE A 301 -7.74 -18.00 11.66
N TYR A 302 -7.27 -18.94 12.48
CA TYR A 302 -6.22 -19.91 12.12
C TYR A 302 -4.84 -19.30 11.75
N THR A 303 -4.60 -18.04 12.11
CA THR A 303 -3.30 -17.39 11.95
C THR A 303 -2.93 -16.56 13.18
N THR A 304 -1.63 -16.36 13.35
CA THR A 304 -1.07 -15.45 14.36
C THR A 304 -0.40 -14.24 13.72
N SER A 305 -0.55 -14.03 12.41
CA SER A 305 -0.10 -12.79 11.79
C SER A 305 -0.94 -11.59 12.25
N ILE A 306 -0.49 -10.41 11.89
CA ILE A 306 -1.27 -9.17 11.95
C ILE A 306 -1.26 -8.60 10.53
N THR A 307 -2.41 -8.13 10.05
CA THR A 307 -2.46 -7.36 8.80
C THR A 307 -2.90 -5.96 9.14
N LEU A 308 -2.05 -4.97 8.90
CA LEU A 308 -2.40 -3.56 9.12
C LEU A 308 -3.16 -3.04 7.90
N GLY A 309 -4.38 -2.55 8.12
CA GLY A 309 -5.16 -1.89 7.08
C GLY A 309 -4.55 -0.54 6.69
N TYR A 310 -4.99 0.03 5.57
CA TYR A 310 -4.39 1.25 5.04
C TYR A 310 -4.43 2.51 5.95
N PRO A 311 -5.26 2.64 7.00
CA PRO A 311 -5.13 3.78 7.91
C PRO A 311 -3.76 3.91 8.60
N VAL A 312 -2.95 2.83 8.63
CA VAL A 312 -1.55 2.91 9.09
C VAL A 312 -0.72 3.93 8.29
N PHE A 313 -0.99 4.10 7.00
CA PHE A 313 -0.27 5.02 6.13
C PHE A 313 -0.58 6.51 6.41
N GLU A 314 -1.52 6.80 7.33
CA GLU A 314 -1.75 8.17 7.83
C GLU A 314 -0.68 8.64 8.81
N SER A 315 -0.18 7.72 9.65
CA SER A 315 0.89 8.02 10.61
C SER A 315 2.28 7.70 10.06
N TYR A 316 2.36 6.78 9.10
CA TYR A 316 3.61 6.26 8.60
C TYR A 316 3.73 6.42 7.08
N TYR A 317 4.91 6.83 6.64
CA TYR A 317 5.29 6.80 5.24
C TYR A 317 6.02 5.48 5.01
N ILE A 318 5.43 4.62 4.21
CA ILE A 318 5.84 3.22 4.12
C ILE A 318 6.25 2.91 2.69
N GLY A 319 7.47 2.39 2.53
CA GLY A 319 8.04 1.93 1.27
C GLY A 319 8.01 0.42 1.16
N PHE A 320 7.91 -0.08 -0.06
CA PHE A 320 7.97 -1.50 -0.41
C PHE A 320 9.06 -1.68 -1.46
N ASP A 321 10.17 -2.30 -1.02
CA ASP A 321 11.40 -2.44 -1.78
C ASP A 321 11.44 -3.84 -2.42
N LEU A 322 11.15 -3.90 -3.73
CA LEU A 322 11.02 -5.17 -4.45
C LEU A 322 12.36 -5.94 -4.50
N PRO A 323 13.51 -5.34 -4.84
CA PRO A 323 14.79 -6.03 -4.88
C PRO A 323 15.22 -6.63 -3.54
N HIS A 324 14.97 -5.91 -2.43
CA HIS A 324 15.35 -6.37 -1.09
C HIS A 324 14.24 -7.16 -0.39
N ILE A 325 13.06 -7.29 -0.99
CA ILE A 325 11.91 -8.01 -0.44
C ILE A 325 11.60 -7.48 0.96
N SER A 326 11.64 -6.15 1.13
CA SER A 326 11.59 -5.51 2.45
C SER A 326 10.61 -4.35 2.48
N ILE A 327 10.30 -3.90 3.69
CA ILE A 327 9.41 -2.78 3.95
C ILE A 327 10.25 -1.68 4.61
N LEU A 328 10.18 -0.47 4.07
CA LEU A 328 10.75 0.71 4.69
C LEU A 328 9.66 1.46 5.46
N ILE A 329 9.96 2.00 6.62
CA ILE A 329 9.00 2.76 7.42
C ILE A 329 9.61 4.02 8.01
N ALA A 330 8.85 5.11 8.02
CA ALA A 330 9.17 6.32 8.76
C ALA A 330 7.90 6.95 9.34
N GLU A 331 8.04 7.67 10.46
CA GLU A 331 6.97 8.55 10.93
C GLU A 331 6.72 9.67 9.92
N LYS A 332 5.45 9.96 9.63
CA LYS A 332 5.10 11.07 8.75
C LYS A 332 5.37 12.41 9.42
N ALA A 333 5.82 13.38 8.62
CA ALA A 333 5.79 14.78 9.00
C ALA A 333 4.34 15.16 9.31
N GLN A 334 4.13 15.82 10.45
CA GLN A 334 2.82 16.40 10.75
C GLN A 334 2.50 17.40 9.64
N GLN A 335 1.50 17.09 8.83
CA GLN A 335 0.88 18.11 8.01
C GLN A 335 0.17 19.05 8.99
N ASN A 336 0.55 20.33 8.98
CA ASN A 336 -0.29 21.35 9.58
C ASN A 336 -1.66 21.20 8.90
N SER A 337 -2.62 20.64 9.61
CA SER A 337 -4.02 20.63 9.21
C SER A 337 -4.41 22.08 9.02
N PHE A 338 -4.48 22.53 7.77
CA PHE A 338 -5.29 23.70 7.46
C PHE A 338 -6.72 23.32 7.84
N GLU A 339 -7.29 24.23 8.62
CA GLU A 339 -8.53 24.15 9.38
C GLU A 339 -9.72 23.56 8.61
N ALA A 340 -10.48 22.74 9.35
CA ALA A 340 -11.93 22.49 9.32
C ALA A 340 -12.61 22.03 8.02
#